data_AF-A0A820QIV3-F1
#
_entry.id   AF-A0A820QIV3-F1
#
_cell.length_a   1.000
_cell.length_b   1.000
_cell.length_c   1.000
_cell.angle_alpha   90.00
_cell.angle_beta   90.00
_cell.angle_gamma   90.00
#
_symmetry.space_group_name_H-M   'P 1'
#
loop_
_entity.id
_entity.type
_entity.pdbx_description
1 polymer ?
#
loop_
_entity_poly.entity_id
_entity_poly.type
_entity_poly.pdbx_seq_one_letter_code
_entity_poly.pdbx_strand_id
1 'polypeptide(L)'
;KDLNKFLPNVKVTYVLGHDWRNDPFILSTWSWYRPGQMCSSLKALQIAEPPIFFASGDIADGWRGFIDGAIESGLTNARYIQQYLNKRFPSH
;
A
#
# COMPACT_ATOMS: atom_id res chain seq x y z
N LYS A 1 14.12 17.05 21.90
CA LYS A 1 14.59 16.58 23.22
C LYS A 1 15.14 15.16 23.15
N ASP A 2 14.50 14.23 22.43
CA ASP A 2 15.00 12.85 22.33
C ASP A 2 16.29 12.68 21.51
N LEU A 3 16.49 13.48 20.44
CA LEU A 3 17.71 13.40 19.62
C LEU A 3 19.00 13.61 20.45
N ASN A 4 18.96 14.48 21.47
CA ASN A 4 20.11 14.76 22.33
C ASN A 4 20.54 13.55 23.19
N LYS A 5 19.66 12.54 23.36
CA LYS A 5 19.99 11.29 24.04
C LYS A 5 20.93 10.42 23.19
N PHE A 6 20.81 10.51 21.87
CA PHE A 6 21.60 9.73 20.91
C PHE A 6 22.81 10.52 20.38
N LEU A 7 22.66 11.84 20.24
CA LEU A 7 23.69 12.76 19.75
C LEU A 7 23.81 13.96 20.69
N PRO A 8 24.65 13.86 21.73
CA PRO A 8 24.84 14.94 22.69
C PRO A 8 25.38 16.20 22.02
N ASN A 9 24.93 17.36 22.50
CA ASN A 9 25.39 18.69 22.08
C ASN A 9 25.04 19.07 20.62
N VAL A 10 24.15 18.33 19.96
CA VAL A 10 23.69 18.71 18.62
C VAL A 10 22.72 19.90 18.69
N LYS A 11 22.96 20.90 17.84
CA LYS A 11 22.04 22.02 17.66
C LYS A 11 21.04 21.70 16.57
N VAL A 12 19.79 21.44 16.94
CA VAL A 12 18.69 21.25 15.99
C VAL A 12 18.26 22.60 15.42
N THR A 13 18.36 22.77 14.11
CA THR A 13 17.96 24.02 13.42
C THR A 13 16.54 23.96 12.86
N TYR A 14 16.08 22.77 12.46
CA TYR A 14 14.75 22.54 11.90
C TYR A 14 14.33 21.08 12.07
N VAL A 15 13.02 20.84 12.12
CA VAL A 15 12.41 19.51 12.16
C VAL A 15 11.19 19.53 11.24
N LEU A 16 11.08 18.51 10.39
CA LEU A 16 9.88 18.21 9.62
C LEU A 16 9.51 16.75 9.85
N GLY A 17 8.23 16.50 10.06
CA GLY A 17 7.68 15.16 10.18
C GLY A 17 6.22 15.17 9.77
N HIS A 18 5.72 14.00 9.38
CA HIS A 18 4.30 13.76 9.13
C HIS A 18 3.80 12.70 10.11
N ASP A 19 2.67 12.97 10.74
CA ASP A 19 2.03 12.02 11.63
C ASP A 19 1.13 11.07 10.83
N TRP A 20 1.76 10.06 10.22
CA TRP A 20 1.07 9.05 9.43
C TRP A 20 -0.01 8.28 10.22
N ARG A 21 0.16 8.14 11.54
CA ARG A 21 -0.76 7.38 12.39
C ARG A 21 -2.09 8.10 12.56
N ASN A 22 -2.07 9.43 12.67
CA ASN A 22 -3.26 10.24 12.89
C ASN A 22 -3.79 10.90 11.61
N ASP A 23 -3.16 10.66 10.47
CA ASP A 23 -3.68 11.05 9.17
C ASP A 23 -4.93 10.22 8.84
N PRO A 24 -6.12 10.85 8.66
CA PRO A 24 -7.38 10.13 8.47
C PRO A 24 -7.45 9.33 7.17
N PHE A 25 -6.57 9.60 6.20
CA PHE A 25 -6.54 8.90 4.92
C PHE A 25 -5.55 7.73 4.89
N ILE A 26 -4.71 7.60 5.92
CA ILE A 26 -3.59 6.64 5.95
C ILE A 26 -3.68 5.74 7.17
N LEU A 27 -3.93 6.31 8.35
CA LEU A 27 -4.19 5.62 9.63
C LEU A 27 -3.03 4.76 10.16
N SER A 28 -1.90 4.69 9.46
CA SER A 28 -0.69 3.95 9.80
C SER A 28 0.47 4.33 8.87
N THR A 29 1.62 3.69 9.02
CA THR A 29 2.77 3.83 8.11
C THR A 29 2.70 2.80 6.97
N TRP A 30 3.72 1.96 6.80
CA TRP A 30 3.74 0.90 5.80
C TRP A 30 3.01 -0.34 6.30
N SER A 31 2.52 -1.16 5.36
CA SER A 31 1.91 -2.43 5.68
C SER A 31 2.87 -3.34 6.45
N TRP A 32 2.42 -3.80 7.62
CA TRP A 32 3.08 -4.85 8.38
C TRP A 32 2.03 -5.83 8.91
N TYR A 33 2.16 -7.09 8.51
CA TYR A 33 1.17 -8.11 8.83
C TYR A 33 1.40 -8.68 10.23
N ARG A 34 0.31 -8.92 10.95
CA ARG A 34 0.34 -9.77 12.14
C ARG A 34 0.63 -11.22 11.73
N PRO A 35 1.20 -12.05 12.63
CA PRO A 35 1.38 -13.47 12.36
C PRO A 35 0.10 -14.12 11.83
N GLY A 36 0.21 -14.84 10.72
CA GLY A 36 -0.92 -15.53 10.07
C GLY A 36 -1.86 -14.66 9.21
N GLN A 37 -1.84 -13.34 9.36
CA GLN A 37 -2.75 -12.44 8.63
C GLN A 37 -2.50 -12.45 7.11
N MET A 38 -1.25 -12.57 6.69
CA MET A 38 -0.91 -12.68 5.28
C MET A 38 -1.57 -13.94 4.67
N CYS A 39 -1.37 -15.10 5.28
CA CYS A 39 -1.91 -16.36 4.77
C CYS A 39 -3.44 -16.41 4.79
N SER A 40 -4.08 -15.78 5.78
CA SER A 40 -5.53 -15.83 5.92
C SER A 40 -6.27 -14.79 5.08
N SER A 41 -5.68 -13.60 4.89
CA SER A 41 -6.43 -12.43 4.40
C SER A 41 -5.96 -11.92 3.04
N LEU A 42 -4.69 -12.13 2.67
CA LEU A 42 -4.14 -11.56 1.44
C LEU A 42 -4.97 -11.93 0.21
N LYS A 43 -5.26 -13.23 0.06
CA LYS A 43 -5.96 -13.70 -1.13
C LYS A 43 -7.34 -13.07 -1.24
N ALA A 44 -8.05 -12.95 -0.12
CA ALA A 44 -9.34 -12.30 -0.07
C ALA A 44 -9.25 -10.81 -0.48
N LEU A 45 -8.23 -10.09 -0.01
CA LEU A 45 -8.02 -8.67 -0.36
C LEU A 45 -7.65 -8.44 -1.83
N GLN A 46 -7.06 -9.43 -2.49
CA GLN A 46 -6.68 -9.37 -3.91
C GLN A 46 -7.80 -9.78 -4.87
N ILE A 47 -8.87 -10.41 -4.37
CA ILE A 47 -10.00 -10.80 -5.21
C ILE A 47 -10.75 -9.55 -5.66
N ALA A 48 -10.89 -9.38 -6.97
CA ALA A 48 -11.73 -8.34 -7.54
C ALA A 48 -13.22 -8.73 -7.41
N GLU A 49 -14.07 -7.72 -7.27
CA GLU A 49 -15.53 -7.83 -7.35
C GLU A 49 -16.03 -6.94 -8.50
N PRO A 50 -15.88 -7.37 -9.78
CA PRO A 50 -16.10 -6.49 -10.92
C PRO A 50 -17.48 -5.82 -10.91
N PRO A 51 -17.57 -4.50 -11.17
CA PRO A 51 -16.53 -3.66 -11.79
C PRO A 51 -15.52 -3.05 -10.80
N ILE A 52 -15.47 -3.51 -9.54
CA ILE A 52 -14.54 -3.00 -8.51
C ILE A 52 -13.27 -3.84 -8.48
N PHE A 53 -12.12 -3.16 -8.50
CA PHE A 53 -10.78 -3.76 -8.49
C PHE A 53 -9.94 -3.11 -7.39
N PHE A 54 -9.22 -3.91 -6.62
CA PHE A 54 -8.44 -3.44 -5.47
C PHE A 54 -6.95 -3.44 -5.80
N ALA A 55 -6.32 -2.27 -5.73
CA ALA A 55 -4.88 -2.09 -5.91
C ALA A 55 -4.31 -1.32 -4.72
N SER A 56 -3.27 -1.87 -4.10
CA SER A 56 -2.53 -1.23 -3.02
C SER A 56 -1.15 -1.88 -2.88
N GLY A 57 -0.16 -1.10 -2.46
CA GLY A 57 1.15 -1.63 -2.05
C GLY A 57 1.07 -2.57 -0.86
N ASP A 58 -0.02 -2.53 -0.10
CA ASP A 58 -0.24 -3.39 1.06
C ASP A 58 -0.69 -4.79 0.69
N ILE A 59 -1.12 -5.03 -0.55
CA ILE A 59 -1.64 -6.32 -1.01
C ILE A 59 -0.90 -6.88 -2.23
N ALA A 60 0.30 -6.36 -2.51
CA ALA A 60 1.18 -6.86 -3.56
C ALA A 60 1.79 -8.23 -3.23
N ASP A 61 2.07 -9.05 -4.23
CA ASP A 61 2.69 -10.37 -4.04
C ASP A 61 4.19 -10.25 -3.72
N GLY A 62 4.87 -9.28 -4.34
CA GLY A 62 6.30 -9.01 -4.16
C GLY A 62 6.60 -8.04 -3.02
N TRP A 63 7.05 -6.83 -3.37
CA TRP A 63 7.56 -5.81 -2.45
C TRP A 63 6.45 -5.07 -1.71
N ARG A 64 5.76 -5.81 -0.85
CA ARG A 64 4.62 -5.33 -0.08
C ARG A 64 5.02 -4.32 1.00
N GLY A 65 4.22 -3.26 1.11
CA GLY A 65 4.53 -2.12 1.98
C GLY A 65 5.56 -1.17 1.39
N PHE A 66 5.99 -1.40 0.13
CA PHE A 66 6.89 -0.51 -0.61
C PHE A 66 6.20 0.07 -1.85
N ILE A 67 6.84 1.08 -2.44
CA ILE A 67 6.40 1.73 -3.67
C ILE A 67 6.30 0.70 -4.82
N ASP A 68 7.22 -0.25 -4.90
CA ASP A 68 7.22 -1.29 -5.95
C ASP A 68 5.96 -2.16 -5.90
N GLY A 69 5.49 -2.54 -4.71
CA GLY A 69 4.21 -3.25 -4.56
C GLY A 69 3.00 -2.44 -5.02
N ALA A 70 3.02 -1.11 -4.85
CA ALA A 70 1.95 -0.24 -5.35
C ALA A 70 1.95 -0.21 -6.89
N ILE A 71 3.13 -0.19 -7.51
CA ILE A 71 3.30 -0.27 -8.97
C ILE A 71 2.84 -1.65 -9.48
N GLU A 72 3.29 -2.74 -8.85
CA GLU A 72 2.93 -4.12 -9.18
C GLU A 72 1.41 -4.32 -9.19
N SER A 73 0.75 -3.94 -8.09
CA SER A 73 -0.70 -4.11 -7.93
C SER A 73 -1.49 -3.22 -8.89
N GLY A 74 -1.03 -1.99 -9.13
CA GLY A 74 -1.64 -1.06 -10.10
C GLY A 74 -1.59 -1.59 -11.53
N LEU A 75 -0.41 -2.04 -11.99
CA LEU A 75 -0.25 -2.61 -13.33
C LEU A 75 -1.05 -3.91 -13.51
N THR A 76 -1.08 -4.74 -12.47
CA THR A 76 -1.85 -5.99 -12.49
C THR A 76 -3.35 -5.73 -12.63
N ASN A 77 -3.90 -4.82 -11.82
CA ASN A 77 -5.32 -4.48 -11.87
C ASN A 77 -5.71 -3.75 -13.16
N ALA A 78 -4.85 -2.91 -13.72
CA ALA A 78 -5.09 -2.28 -15.02
C ALA A 78 -5.33 -3.32 -16.12
N ARG A 79 -4.56 -4.42 -16.14
CA ARG A 79 -4.76 -5.53 -17.08
C ARG A 79 -6.08 -6.26 -16.83
N TYR A 80 -6.48 -6.47 -15.58
CA TYR A 80 -7.76 -7.09 -15.24
C TYR A 80 -8.95 -6.22 -15.67
N ILE A 81 -8.86 -4.91 -15.47
CA ILE A 81 -9.86 -3.94 -15.93
C ILE A 81 -9.97 -4.00 -17.45
N GLN A 82 -8.85 -3.97 -18.18
CA GLN A 82 -8.85 -4.05 -19.63
C GLN A 82 -9.55 -5.33 -20.12
N GLN A 83 -9.25 -6.48 -19.52
CA GLN A 83 -9.91 -7.75 -19.84
C GLN A 83 -11.41 -7.72 -19.54
N TYR A 84 -11.81 -7.17 -18.39
CA TYR A 84 -13.21 -7.02 -18.01
C TYR A 84 -13.97 -6.15 -19.02
N LEU A 85 -13.41 -4.99 -19.38
CA LEU A 85 -14.02 -4.06 -20.34
C LEU A 85 -14.14 -4.69 -21.73
N ASN A 86 -13.09 -5.37 -22.22
CA ASN A 86 -13.14 -6.05 -23.53
C ASN A 86 -14.21 -7.15 -23.59
N LYS A 87 -14.41 -7.89 -22.49
CA LYS A 87 -15.47 -8.90 -22.40
C LYS A 87 -16.86 -8.27 -22.32
N ARG A 88 -16.99 -7.18 -21.56
CA ARG A 88 -18.26 -6.50 -21.31
C ARG A 88 -18.74 -5.69 -22.52
N PHE A 89 -17.79 -5.12 -23.26
CA PHE A 89 -17.98 -4.26 -24.42
C PHE A 89 -17.04 -4.70 -25.55
N PRO A 90 -17.34 -5.82 -26.24
CA PRO A 90 -16.52 -6.28 -27.35
C PRO A 90 -16.56 -5.23 -28.47
N SER A 91 -15.39 -4.81 -28.96
CA SER A 91 -15.30 -4.04 -30.20
C SER A 91 -15.81 -4.90 -31.37
N HIS A 92 -16.71 -4.33 -32.17
CA HIS A 92 -17.20 -4.94 -33.42
C HIS A 92 -16.07 -5.18 -34.42
#